data_AF-A0A453KZP1-F1
#
_entry.id   AF-A0A453KZP1-F1
#
_cell.length_a   1.000
_cell.length_b   1.000
_cell.length_c   1.000
_cell.angle_alpha   90.00
_cell.angle_beta   90.00
_cell.angle_gamma   90.00
#
_symmetry.space_group_name_H-M   'P 1'
#
loop_
_entity.id
_entity.type
_entity.pdbx_description
1 polymer ?
#
loop_
_entity_poly.entity_id
_entity_poly.type
_entity_poly.pdbx_seq_one_letter_code
_entity_poly.pdbx_strand_id
1 'polypeptide(L)' 'EAYWRLRGTQRWVLRGDANTAYFQAIANGPRRRNSIHSLWDDDTQLVRPSDIRAHAASIKPFSPLPLGV' A
#
# COMPACT_ATOMS: atom_id res chain seq x y z
N GLU A 1 22.70 -24.84 16.48
CA GLU A 1 21.94 -23.58 16.26
C GLU A 1 22.40 -22.79 15.02
N ALA A 2 23.70 -22.56 14.83
CA ALA A 2 24.25 -21.79 13.70
C ALA A 2 23.86 -22.32 12.30
N TYR A 3 23.77 -23.64 12.14
CA TYR A 3 23.35 -24.29 10.89
C TYR A 3 21.97 -23.80 10.40
N TRP A 4 20.99 -23.72 11.31
CA TRP A 4 19.63 -23.29 10.97
C TRP A 4 19.55 -21.79 10.68
N ARG A 5 20.35 -20.97 11.39
CA ARG A 5 20.44 -19.52 11.16
C ARG A 5 21.04 -19.19 9.79
N LEU A 6 22.12 -19.87 9.40
CA LEU A 6 22.77 -19.66 8.10
C LEU A 6 21.84 -20.04 6.94
N ARG A 7 21.11 -21.15 7.09
CA ARG A 7 20.19 -21.63 6.06
C ARG A 7 18.94 -20.74 5.92
N GLY A 8 18.44 -20.19 7.03
CA GLY A 8 17.38 -19.19 7.02
C GLY A 8 17.83 -17.91 6.31
N THR A 9 19.02 -17.41 6.65
CA THR A 9 19.61 -16.19 6.05
C THR A 9 19.88 -16.38 4.55
N GLN A 10 20.48 -17.50 4.14
CA GLN A 10 20.71 -17.82 2.73
C GLN A 10 19.41 -17.92 1.94
N ARG A 11 18.34 -18.48 2.52
CA ARG A 11 17.02 -18.51 1.87
C ARG A 11 16.44 -17.11 1.68
N TRP A 12 16.56 -16.24 2.68
CA TRP A 12 16.12 -14.84 2.60
C TRP A 12 16.89 -14.07 1.53
N VAL A 13 18.22 -14.23 1.46
CA VAL A 13 19.07 -13.56 0.46
C VAL A 13 18.81 -14.09 -0.95
N LEU A 14 18.69 -15.41 -1.12
CA LEU A 14 18.59 -16.03 -2.45
C LEU A 14 17.18 -16.01 -3.04
N ARG A 15 16.15 -16.06 -2.20
CA ARG A 15 14.75 -16.21 -2.63
C ARG A 15 13.91 -14.97 -2.35
N GLY A 16 14.51 -13.96 -1.71
CA GLY A 16 13.79 -12.88 -1.09
C GLY A 16 12.95 -13.38 0.09
N ASP A 17 12.22 -12.45 0.69
CA ASP A 17 11.20 -12.83 1.63
C ASP A 17 10.03 -13.51 0.89
N ALA A 18 9.95 -14.84 0.98
CA ALA A 18 8.79 -15.57 0.48
C ALA A 18 7.47 -15.10 1.11
N ASN A 19 7.54 -14.53 2.32
CA ASN A 19 6.42 -13.92 3.03
C ASN A 19 6.01 -12.62 2.33
N THR A 20 6.92 -11.79 1.85
CA THR A 20 6.61 -10.54 1.14
C THR A 20 5.74 -10.74 -0.09
N ALA A 21 5.93 -11.79 -0.90
CA ALA A 21 5.01 -12.06 -2.03
C ALA A 21 3.62 -12.53 -1.57
N TYR A 22 3.56 -13.36 -0.53
CA TYR A 22 2.30 -13.83 0.06
C TYR A 22 1.52 -12.67 0.71
N PHE A 23 2.17 -11.84 1.52
CA PHE A 23 1.57 -10.70 2.18
C PHE A 23 1.21 -9.61 1.18
N GLN A 24 2.03 -9.38 0.15
CA GLN A 24 1.61 -8.55 -0.97
C GLN A 24 0.42 -9.14 -1.72
N ALA A 25 0.35 -10.45 -1.96
CA ALA A 25 -0.81 -11.06 -2.61
C ALA A 25 -2.09 -10.95 -1.77
N ILE A 26 -1.97 -11.03 -0.44
CA ILE A 26 -3.10 -10.86 0.49
C ILE A 26 -3.49 -9.39 0.67
N ALA A 27 -2.52 -8.47 0.76
CA ALA A 27 -2.76 -7.03 0.88
C ALA A 27 -3.19 -6.40 -0.46
N ASN A 28 -2.60 -6.85 -1.57
CA ASN A 28 -2.95 -6.45 -2.93
C ASN A 28 -4.14 -7.23 -3.49
N GLY A 29 -4.50 -8.37 -2.89
CA GLY A 29 -5.57 -9.26 -3.35
C GLY A 29 -6.97 -8.63 -3.36
N PRO A 30 -7.50 -8.10 -2.26
CA PRO A 30 -8.81 -7.44 -2.25
C PRO A 30 -8.84 -6.03 -2.84
N ARG A 31 -7.78 -5.53 -3.52
CA ARG A 31 -7.82 -4.22 -4.19
C ARG A 31 -8.95 -4.13 -5.23
N ARG A 32 -9.37 -5.27 -5.81
CA ARG A 32 -10.54 -5.34 -6.71
C ARG A 32 -11.89 -5.15 -6.00
N ARG A 33 -11.96 -5.35 -4.69
CA ARG A 33 -13.19 -5.24 -3.88
C ARG A 33 -13.35 -3.87 -3.21
N ASN A 34 -12.26 -3.14 -3.02
CA ASN A 34 -12.26 -1.79 -2.45
C ASN A 34 -12.34 -0.71 -3.55
N SER A 35 -13.22 -0.89 -4.53
CA SER A 35 -13.47 0.13 -5.54
C SER A 35 -14.38 1.20 -4.96
N ILE A 36 -13.93 2.46 -4.95
CA ILE A 36 -14.78 3.60 -4.59
C ILE A 36 -15.71 3.87 -5.78
N HIS A 37 -17.00 3.62 -5.62
CA HIS A 37 -18.01 3.83 -6.67
C HIS A 37 -18.48 5.29 -6.75
N SER A 38 -18.38 6.03 -5.65
CA SER A 38 -18.70 7.44 -5.58
C SER A 38 -17.91 8.10 -4.45
N LEU A 39 -17.42 9.31 -4.68
CA LEU A 39 -16.77 10.17 -3.70
C LEU A 39 -17.48 11.53 -3.69
N TRP A 40 -17.69 12.12 -2.52
CA TRP A 40 -18.19 13.49 -2.40
C TRP A 40 -17.00 14.42 -2.15
N ASP A 41 -16.94 15.50 -2.92
CA ASP A 41 -15.96 16.57 -2.81
C ASP A 41 -16.71 17.88 -2.57
N ASP A 42 -16.79 18.31 -1.31
CA ASP A 42 -17.71 19.33 -0.81
C ASP A 42 -19.16 19.11 -1.31
N ASP A 43 -19.64 19.92 -2.26
CA ASP A 43 -20.99 19.83 -2.84
C ASP A 43 -21.03 19.02 -4.18
N THR A 44 -19.89 18.51 -4.66
CA THR A 44 -19.79 17.83 -5.95
C THR A 44 -19.65 16.32 -5.78
N GLN A 45 -20.51 15.54 -6.45
CA GLN A 45 -20.44 14.09 -6.45
C GLN A 45 -19.57 13.57 -7.61
N LEU A 46 -18.46 12.90 -7.29
CA LEU A 46 -17.58 12.23 -8.24
C LEU A 46 -17.99 10.75 -8.37
N VAL A 47 -18.56 10.38 -9.51
CA VAL A 47 -18.97 8.99 -9.81
C VAL A 47 -18.00 8.30 -10.78
N ARG A 48 -17.26 9.07 -11.58
CA ARG A 48 -16.35 8.51 -12.58
C ARG A 48 -15.05 8.05 -11.91
N PRO A 49 -14.57 6.83 -12.19
CA PRO A 49 -13.31 6.33 -11.61
C PRO A 49 -12.07 7.15 -11.99
N SER A 50 -12.08 7.87 -13.12
CA SER A 50 -11.02 8.81 -13.49
C SER A 50 -10.93 9.98 -12.53
N ASP A 51 -12.08 10.55 -12.20
CA ASP A 51 -12.19 11.80 -11.45
C ASP A 51 -11.92 11.54 -9.97
N ILE A 52 -12.40 10.40 -9.45
CA ILE A 52 -12.07 9.91 -8.10
C ILE A 52 -10.56 9.73 -7.93
N ARG A 53 -9.87 9.15 -8.94
CA ARG A 53 -8.41 8.95 -8.90
C ARG A 53 -7.64 10.27 -8.98
N ALA A 54 -8.07 11.18 -9.85
CA ALA A 54 -7.46 12.50 -9.97
C ALA A 54 -7.61 13.32 -8.68
N HIS A 55 -8.79 13.29 -8.07
CA HIS A 55 -9.04 13.92 -6.77
C HIS A 55 -8.16 13.31 -5.67
N ALA A 56 -8.12 11.97 -5.56
CA ALA A 56 -7.31 11.28 -4.55
C ALA A 56 -5.80 11.59 -4.66
N ALA A 57 -5.28 11.78 -5.88
CA ALA A 57 -3.89 12.16 -6.11
C ALA A 57 -3.58 13.64 -5.77
N SER A 58 -4.60 14.50 -5.77
CA SER A 58 -4.50 15.93 -5.43
C SER A 58 -4.46 16.17 -3.91
N ILE A 59 -4.93 15.21 -3.11
CA ILE A 59 -4.91 15.29 -1.65
C ILE A 59 -3.46 15.42 -1.18
N LYS A 60 -3.11 16.61 -0.68
CA LYS A 60 -1.77 16.88 -0.16
C LYS A 60 -1.51 15.95 1.03
N PRO A 61 -0.41 15.18 1.04
CA PRO A 61 -0.06 14.39 2.20
C PRO A 61 0.12 15.33 3.39
N PHE A 62 -0.47 14.95 4.52
CA PHE A 62 -0.25 15.64 5.79
C PHE A 62 1.26 15.65 6.05
N SER A 63 1.88 16.81 5.85
CA SER A 63 3.30 16.99 6.09
C SER A 63 3.47 17.12 7.60
N PRO A 64 4.15 16.19 8.30
CA PRO A 64 4.38 16.35 9.73
C PRO A 64 5.23 17.61 9.90
N LEU A 65 4.72 18.57 10.69
CA LEU A 65 5.47 19.75 11.10
C LEU A 65 6.85 19.32 11.61
N PRO A 66 7.95 19.98 11.21
CA PRO A 66 9.26 19.65 11.74
C PRO A 66 9.21 19.84 13.26
N LEU A 67 9.51 18.77 14.01
CA LEU A 67 9.74 18.88 15.44
C LEU A 67 10.85 19.91 15.62
N GLY A 68 10.48 21.06 16.19
CA GLY A 68 11.39 22.17 16.45
C GLY A 68 12.61 21.69 17.22
N VAL A 69 13.76 22.18 16.78
CA VAL A 69 15.07 22.04 17.42
C VAL A 69 15.05 22.64 18.83
#